data_AF-A0A3A8TAQ9-F1
#
_entry.id   AF-A0A3A8TAQ9-F1
#
_cell.length_a   1.000
_cell.length_b   1.000
_cell.length_c   1.000
_cell.angle_alpha   90.00
_cell.angle_beta   90.00
_cell.angle_gamma   90.00
#
_symmetry.space_group_name_H-M   'P 1'
#
loop_
_entity.id
_entity.type
_entity.pdbx_description
1 polymer ?
#
loop_
_entity_poly.entity_id
_entity_poly.type
_entity_poly.pdbx_seq_one_letter_code
_entity_poly.pdbx_strand_id
1 'polypeptide(L)'
;MCIAGCTDSKHSMIASLKAEKTRLEAITAKDSGKSLGEVAAAFTVLKDVAHRLAVLEKGTGLYKGNKSSDPTTSVIATDCTEYVIEVLSDTFKQQKQTEVWGQIKTQMRANMKLRGATAPSGIDLQAALQQKLAWKGIFWAPDPKYPKYEWKSAPNTEQSFAYLKAREAKSYYKATGNARNYPGVSIDKLTVNYAPEKDSSTPQDTKDLKRLRRVAFGVFSAHGGFHMCLIISGIVYEVHWDQPSKSEKVMEGTPLESWGGLGRWGSGAIVAPRADVERAWRT
;
A
#
# COMPACT_ATOMS: atom_id res chain seq x y z
N MET A 1 -15.71 34.64 -22.14
CA MET A 1 -14.91 33.79 -23.06
C MET A 1 -14.75 32.43 -22.40
N CYS A 2 -15.53 31.43 -22.82
CA CYS A 2 -15.40 30.06 -22.36
C CYS A 2 -14.31 29.36 -23.18
N ILE A 3 -13.31 28.80 -22.51
CA ILE A 3 -12.24 28.02 -23.13
C ILE A 3 -12.85 26.67 -23.53
N ALA A 4 -13.21 26.54 -24.80
CA ALA A 4 -13.82 25.36 -25.42
C ALA A 4 -12.91 24.10 -25.45
N GLY A 5 -11.87 24.04 -24.62
CA GLY A 5 -10.98 22.87 -24.47
C GLY A 5 -10.98 22.24 -23.08
N CYS A 6 -11.52 22.91 -22.05
CA CYS A 6 -11.58 22.36 -20.68
C CYS A 6 -12.82 21.48 -20.42
N THR A 7 -13.90 21.69 -21.18
CA THR A 7 -15.13 20.91 -21.03
C THR A 7 -14.99 19.52 -21.64
N ASP A 8 -14.33 19.42 -22.80
CA ASP A 8 -14.22 18.16 -23.53
C ASP A 8 -13.30 17.17 -22.81
N SER A 9 -12.24 17.67 -22.16
CA SER A 9 -11.34 16.86 -21.32
C SER A 9 -11.99 16.39 -20.02
N LYS A 10 -12.85 17.23 -19.40
CA LYS A 10 -13.60 16.83 -18.20
C LYS A 10 -14.66 15.78 -18.53
N HIS A 11 -15.42 15.95 -19.62
CA HIS A 11 -16.42 14.98 -20.05
C HIS A 11 -15.78 13.64 -20.44
N SER A 12 -14.65 13.65 -21.17
CA SER A 12 -13.92 12.43 -21.52
C SER A 12 -13.35 11.72 -20.29
N MET A 13 -12.87 12.46 -19.30
CA MET A 13 -12.38 11.90 -18.04
C MET A 13 -13.52 11.26 -17.23
N ILE A 14 -14.67 11.94 -17.09
CA ILE A 14 -15.85 11.39 -16.42
C ILE A 14 -16.32 10.10 -17.11
N ALA A 15 -16.40 10.08 -18.44
CA ALA A 15 -16.79 8.89 -19.19
C ALA A 15 -15.81 7.72 -18.96
N SER A 16 -14.50 8.00 -18.96
CA SER A 16 -13.46 7.00 -18.71
C SER A 16 -13.54 6.44 -17.29
N LEU A 17 -13.74 7.29 -16.28
CA LEU A 17 -13.90 6.88 -14.89
C LEU A 17 -15.18 6.07 -14.67
N LYS A 18 -16.28 6.41 -15.35
CA LYS A 18 -17.53 5.61 -15.31
C LYS A 18 -17.31 4.22 -15.88
N ALA A 19 -16.68 4.10 -17.05
CA ALA A 19 -16.39 2.82 -17.66
C ALA A 19 -15.49 1.96 -16.76
N GLU A 20 -14.46 2.57 -16.17
CA GLU A 20 -13.56 1.90 -15.26
C GLU A 20 -14.26 1.45 -13.96
N LYS A 21 -15.11 2.32 -13.39
CA LYS A 21 -15.95 1.96 -12.23
C LYS A 21 -16.80 0.73 -12.52
N THR A 22 -17.52 0.71 -13.65
CA THR A 22 -18.35 -0.44 -14.04
C THR A 22 -17.52 -1.72 -14.20
N ARG A 23 -16.34 -1.64 -14.82
CA ARG A 23 -15.43 -2.78 -14.96
C ARG A 23 -14.97 -3.32 -13.60
N LEU A 24 -14.60 -2.43 -12.68
CA LEU A 24 -14.15 -2.79 -11.34
C LEU A 24 -15.29 -3.38 -10.51
N GLU A 25 -16.50 -2.81 -10.60
CA GLU A 25 -17.70 -3.32 -9.93
C GLU A 25 -18.02 -4.76 -10.35
N ALA A 26 -17.83 -5.11 -11.63
CA ALA A 26 -18.00 -6.48 -12.11
C ALA A 26 -16.97 -7.46 -11.50
N ILE A 27 -15.74 -7.02 -11.25
CA ILE A 27 -14.70 -7.83 -10.58
C ILE A 27 -15.04 -8.01 -9.10
N THR A 28 -15.51 -6.96 -8.44
CA THR A 28 -15.89 -6.98 -7.01
C THR A 28 -17.29 -7.54 -6.74
N ALA A 29 -18.06 -7.87 -7.79
CA ALA A 29 -19.36 -8.47 -7.66
C ALA A 29 -19.27 -9.84 -6.98
N LYS A 30 -20.28 -10.20 -6.19
CA LYS A 30 -20.36 -11.53 -5.56
C LYS A 30 -20.27 -12.62 -6.63
N ASP A 31 -19.52 -13.67 -6.34
CA ASP A 31 -19.36 -14.84 -7.23
C ASP A 31 -18.74 -14.51 -8.60
N SER A 32 -17.92 -13.45 -8.70
CA SER A 32 -17.23 -13.04 -9.94
C SER A 32 -16.21 -14.06 -10.48
N GLY A 33 -15.90 -15.12 -9.72
CA GLY A 33 -14.89 -16.12 -10.08
C GLY A 33 -13.45 -15.61 -10.06
N LYS A 34 -13.23 -14.38 -9.60
CA LYS A 34 -11.91 -13.72 -9.54
C LYS A 34 -11.14 -14.12 -8.29
N SER A 35 -9.81 -14.17 -8.44
CA SER A 35 -8.91 -14.47 -7.33
C SER A 35 -8.93 -13.38 -6.27
N LEU A 36 -8.50 -13.71 -5.04
CA LEU A 36 -8.38 -12.76 -3.95
C LEU A 36 -7.56 -11.51 -4.34
N GLY A 37 -6.44 -11.71 -5.04
CA GLY A 37 -5.58 -10.61 -5.50
C GLY A 37 -6.26 -9.71 -6.53
N GLU A 38 -6.99 -10.28 -7.49
CA GLU A 38 -7.76 -9.51 -8.47
C GLU A 38 -8.89 -8.69 -7.80
N VAL A 39 -9.60 -9.30 -6.85
CA VAL A 39 -10.67 -8.62 -6.10
C VAL A 39 -10.12 -7.51 -5.21
N ALA A 40 -9.02 -7.75 -4.51
CA ALA A 40 -8.38 -6.74 -3.66
C ALA A 40 -7.85 -5.55 -4.49
N ALA A 41 -7.20 -5.85 -5.61
CA ALA A 41 -6.76 -4.83 -6.55
C ALA A 41 -7.97 -4.02 -7.06
N ALA A 42 -9.08 -4.67 -7.41
CA ALA A 42 -10.26 -3.97 -7.88
C ALA A 42 -10.91 -3.09 -6.82
N PHE A 43 -11.08 -3.56 -5.58
CA PHE A 43 -11.60 -2.72 -4.48
C PHE A 43 -10.70 -1.50 -4.20
N THR A 44 -9.38 -1.67 -4.27
CA THR A 44 -8.41 -0.57 -4.11
C THR A 44 -8.67 0.54 -5.12
N VAL A 45 -8.68 0.19 -6.41
CA VAL A 45 -8.87 1.15 -7.52
C VAL A 45 -10.30 1.70 -7.54
N LEU A 46 -11.29 0.88 -7.20
CA LEU A 46 -12.71 1.28 -7.20
C LEU A 46 -12.96 2.43 -6.22
N LYS A 47 -12.33 2.41 -5.04
CA LYS A 47 -12.46 3.49 -4.06
C LYS A 47 -11.91 4.83 -4.59
N ASP A 48 -10.74 4.81 -5.21
CA ASP A 48 -10.15 6.00 -5.87
C ASP A 48 -11.04 6.51 -7.01
N VAL A 49 -11.40 5.63 -7.95
CA VAL A 49 -12.24 5.98 -9.10
C VAL A 49 -13.60 6.53 -8.67
N ALA A 50 -14.26 5.90 -7.70
CA ALA A 50 -15.55 6.36 -7.19
C ALA A 50 -15.45 7.72 -6.47
N HIS A 51 -14.37 7.95 -5.72
CA HIS A 51 -14.10 9.23 -5.08
C HIS A 51 -13.91 10.34 -6.12
N ARG A 52 -12.99 10.14 -7.08
CA ARG A 52 -12.69 11.12 -8.14
C ARG A 52 -13.91 11.42 -9.00
N LEU A 53 -14.68 10.40 -9.36
CA LEU A 53 -15.92 10.57 -10.10
C LEU A 53 -16.92 11.46 -9.32
N ALA A 54 -17.09 11.23 -8.01
CA ALA A 54 -17.96 12.05 -7.18
C ALA A 54 -17.49 13.51 -7.09
N VAL A 55 -16.19 13.77 -6.96
CA VAL A 55 -15.63 15.13 -7.01
C VAL A 55 -15.96 15.79 -8.35
N LEU A 56 -15.74 15.12 -9.47
CA LEU A 56 -15.93 15.69 -10.80
C LEU A 56 -17.40 15.98 -11.12
N GLU A 57 -18.31 15.11 -10.70
CA GLU A 57 -19.74 15.23 -10.98
C GLU A 57 -20.49 16.14 -9.98
N LYS A 58 -20.11 16.11 -8.70
CA LYS A 58 -20.88 16.74 -7.61
C LYS A 58 -20.11 17.86 -6.90
N GLY A 59 -18.82 18.03 -7.19
CA GLY A 59 -17.94 18.98 -6.51
C GLY A 59 -17.43 18.51 -5.14
N THR A 60 -17.86 17.33 -4.67
CA THR A 60 -17.50 16.73 -3.38
C THR A 60 -17.36 15.22 -3.55
N GLY A 61 -16.25 14.67 -3.08
CA GLY A 61 -15.95 13.24 -3.13
C GLY A 61 -16.65 12.43 -2.05
N LEU A 62 -16.31 11.13 -1.98
CA LEU A 62 -16.87 10.19 -0.99
C LEU A 62 -16.10 10.14 0.33
N TYR A 63 -14.85 10.62 0.30
CA TYR A 63 -13.89 10.47 1.38
C TYR A 63 -13.26 11.82 1.72
N LYS A 64 -12.70 11.95 2.91
CA LYS A 64 -11.74 12.99 3.27
C LYS A 64 -10.65 12.39 4.14
N GLY A 65 -9.48 13.00 4.15
CA GLY A 65 -8.46 12.65 5.11
C GLY A 65 -8.92 12.92 6.55
N ASN A 66 -8.66 12.01 7.49
CA ASN A 66 -9.11 12.14 8.87
C ASN A 66 -8.39 13.25 9.68
N LYS A 67 -7.33 13.85 9.14
CA LYS A 67 -6.65 15.06 9.63
C LYS A 67 -6.97 16.30 8.81
N SER A 68 -7.85 16.21 7.82
CA SER A 68 -8.28 17.36 7.05
C SER A 68 -9.09 18.34 7.91
N SER A 69 -8.95 19.64 7.63
CA SER A 69 -9.79 20.69 8.21
C SER A 69 -11.16 20.81 7.53
N ASP A 70 -11.47 19.98 6.53
CA ASP A 70 -12.75 19.98 5.83
C ASP A 70 -13.93 19.65 6.78
N PRO A 71 -14.88 20.59 6.98
CA PRO A 71 -15.99 20.42 7.91
C PRO A 71 -17.08 19.48 7.38
N THR A 72 -17.02 19.01 6.13
CA THR A 72 -18.06 18.18 5.52
C THR A 72 -18.22 16.86 6.29
N THR A 73 -19.35 16.67 6.98
CA THR A 73 -19.62 15.49 7.82
C THR A 73 -20.31 14.35 7.08
N SER A 74 -20.85 14.61 5.89
CA SER A 74 -21.53 13.62 5.04
C SER A 74 -20.59 12.69 4.28
N VAL A 75 -19.27 12.92 4.34
CA VAL A 75 -18.24 12.11 3.69
C VAL A 75 -17.47 11.27 4.70
N ILE A 76 -16.89 10.17 4.25
CA ILE A 76 -16.19 9.23 5.11
C ILE A 76 -14.78 9.77 5.43
N ALA A 77 -14.49 10.02 6.70
CA ALA A 77 -13.12 10.30 7.14
C ALA A 77 -12.30 9.00 7.07
N THR A 78 -11.09 9.07 6.51
CA THR A 78 -10.22 7.91 6.33
C THR A 78 -8.73 8.26 6.47
N ASP A 79 -7.89 7.29 6.79
CA ASP A 79 -6.44 7.36 6.68
C ASP A 79 -5.84 6.12 6.00
N CYS A 80 -4.51 6.09 5.91
CA CYS A 80 -3.76 5.04 5.25
C CYS A 80 -3.96 3.65 5.89
N THR A 81 -4.23 3.58 7.20
CA THR A 81 -4.51 2.33 7.91
C THR A 81 -5.94 1.89 7.66
N GLU A 82 -6.91 2.79 7.85
CA GLU A 82 -8.34 2.51 7.66
C GLU A 82 -8.62 2.05 6.23
N TYR A 83 -8.02 2.69 5.23
CA TYR A 83 -8.14 2.31 3.83
C TYR A 83 -7.70 0.87 3.55
N VAL A 84 -6.50 0.49 4.01
CA VAL A 84 -5.96 -0.87 3.82
C VAL A 84 -6.84 -1.92 4.52
N ILE A 85 -7.26 -1.64 5.76
CA ILE A 85 -8.12 -2.53 6.55
C ILE A 85 -9.49 -2.70 5.89
N GLU A 86 -10.07 -1.63 5.35
CA GLU A 86 -11.37 -1.67 4.68
C GLU A 86 -11.29 -2.47 3.37
N VAL A 87 -10.29 -2.22 2.51
CA VAL A 87 -10.10 -2.97 1.27
C VAL A 87 -9.94 -4.46 1.54
N LEU A 88 -9.12 -4.85 2.51
CA LEU A 88 -8.97 -6.26 2.88
C LEU A 88 -10.29 -6.82 3.41
N SER A 89 -10.99 -6.09 4.28
CA SER A 89 -12.28 -6.52 4.83
C SER A 89 -13.30 -6.80 3.73
N ASP A 90 -13.43 -5.89 2.76
CA ASP A 90 -14.34 -6.03 1.63
C ASP A 90 -13.94 -7.20 0.73
N THR A 91 -12.64 -7.37 0.48
CA THR A 91 -12.09 -8.50 -0.28
C THR A 91 -12.43 -9.82 0.37
N PHE A 92 -12.09 -10.02 1.65
CA PHE A 92 -12.35 -11.27 2.34
C PHE A 92 -13.86 -11.54 2.46
N LYS A 93 -14.69 -10.51 2.68
CA LYS A 93 -16.15 -10.64 2.69
C LYS A 93 -16.68 -11.12 1.34
N GLN A 94 -16.24 -10.51 0.24
CA GLN A 94 -16.64 -10.89 -1.12
C GLN A 94 -16.23 -12.33 -1.43
N GLN A 95 -15.04 -12.73 -0.98
CA GLN A 95 -14.50 -14.08 -1.14
C GLN A 95 -15.12 -15.11 -0.16
N LYS A 96 -16.14 -14.75 0.61
CA LYS A 96 -16.78 -15.59 1.65
C LYS A 96 -15.79 -16.11 2.70
N GLN A 97 -14.74 -15.35 2.98
CA GLN A 97 -13.67 -15.64 3.93
C GLN A 97 -13.70 -14.70 5.15
N THR A 98 -14.90 -14.27 5.57
CA THR A 98 -15.06 -13.35 6.72
C THR A 98 -14.47 -13.90 8.01
N GLU A 99 -14.55 -15.22 8.24
CA GLU A 99 -13.96 -15.86 9.42
C GLU A 99 -12.43 -15.76 9.41
N VAL A 100 -11.81 -16.05 8.26
CA VAL A 100 -10.36 -15.91 8.05
C VAL A 100 -9.91 -14.48 8.33
N TRP A 101 -10.66 -13.49 7.85
CA TRP A 101 -10.39 -12.09 8.17
C TRP A 101 -10.50 -11.78 9.67
N GLY A 102 -11.48 -12.36 10.36
CA GLY A 102 -11.58 -12.30 11.82
C GLY A 102 -10.33 -12.85 12.52
N GLN A 103 -9.81 -13.99 12.06
CA GLN A 103 -8.59 -14.59 12.60
C GLN A 103 -7.34 -13.72 12.33
N ILE A 104 -7.24 -13.09 11.16
CA ILE A 104 -6.15 -12.15 10.84
C ILE A 104 -6.19 -10.94 11.77
N LYS A 105 -7.35 -10.31 11.97
CA LYS A 105 -7.49 -9.17 12.89
C LYS A 105 -7.14 -9.53 14.33
N THR A 106 -7.54 -10.72 14.79
CA THR A 106 -7.16 -11.23 16.11
C THR A 106 -5.65 -11.42 16.22
N GLN A 107 -5.03 -12.02 15.20
CA GLN A 107 -3.58 -12.22 15.15
C GLN A 107 -2.80 -10.90 15.09
N MET A 108 -3.28 -9.93 14.31
CA MET A 108 -2.69 -8.58 14.24
C MET A 108 -2.67 -7.92 15.62
N ARG A 109 -3.77 -8.01 16.39
CA ARG A 109 -3.82 -7.49 17.77
C ARG A 109 -2.88 -8.24 18.71
N ALA A 110 -2.73 -9.56 18.55
CA ALA A 110 -1.75 -10.33 19.32
C ALA A 110 -0.31 -9.89 19.00
N ASN A 111 0.01 -9.72 17.73
CA ASN A 111 1.32 -9.24 17.27
C ASN A 111 1.64 -7.84 17.81
N MET A 112 0.67 -6.91 17.77
CA MET A 112 0.79 -5.57 18.38
C MET A 112 1.17 -5.65 19.87
N LYS A 113 0.50 -6.53 20.64
CA LYS A 113 0.82 -6.73 22.07
C LYS A 113 2.23 -7.28 22.27
N LEU A 114 2.67 -8.24 21.46
CA LEU A 114 4.03 -8.79 21.52
C LEU A 114 5.10 -7.74 21.17
N ARG A 115 4.77 -6.78 20.31
CA ARG A 115 5.62 -5.63 20.00
C ARG A 115 5.66 -4.58 21.13
N GLY A 116 4.80 -4.70 22.14
CA GLY A 116 4.68 -3.73 23.24
C GLY A 116 3.99 -2.44 22.84
N ALA A 117 3.19 -2.45 21.77
CA ALA A 117 2.51 -1.26 21.26
C ALA A 117 1.04 -1.18 21.72
N THR A 118 0.53 0.05 21.79
CA THR A 118 -0.87 0.35 22.13
C THR A 118 -1.78 0.48 20.90
N ALA A 119 -1.20 0.63 19.71
CA ALA A 119 -1.91 0.74 18.44
C ALA A 119 -1.32 -0.20 17.38
N PRO A 120 -2.15 -0.84 16.52
CA PRO A 120 -1.67 -1.67 15.43
C PRO A 120 -0.88 -0.84 14.42
N SER A 121 0.06 -1.50 13.75
CA SER A 121 0.86 -0.94 12.66
C SER A 121 0.83 -1.86 11.44
N GLY A 122 1.31 -1.37 10.30
CA GLY A 122 1.38 -2.16 9.08
C GLY A 122 2.15 -3.47 9.24
N ILE A 123 3.25 -3.45 10.00
CA ILE A 123 4.05 -4.66 10.27
C ILE A 123 3.29 -5.72 11.09
N ASP A 124 2.34 -5.33 11.95
CA ASP A 124 1.53 -6.28 12.71
C ASP A 124 0.51 -6.99 11.81
N LEU A 125 -0.11 -6.24 10.88
CA LEU A 125 -1.03 -6.78 9.88
C LEU A 125 -0.29 -7.70 8.92
N GLN A 126 0.86 -7.26 8.41
CA GLN A 126 1.70 -8.03 7.51
C GLN A 126 2.15 -9.35 8.14
N ALA A 127 2.67 -9.31 9.38
CA ALA A 127 3.02 -10.52 10.11
C ALA A 127 1.81 -11.47 10.29
N ALA A 128 0.62 -10.93 10.58
CA ALA A 128 -0.60 -11.72 10.71
C ALA A 128 -1.01 -12.38 9.38
N LEU A 129 -0.89 -11.69 8.25
CA LEU A 129 -1.12 -12.25 6.91
C LEU A 129 -0.15 -13.40 6.61
N GLN A 130 1.11 -13.28 7.00
CA GLN A 130 2.07 -14.38 6.83
C GLN A 130 1.72 -15.58 7.72
N GLN A 131 1.36 -15.34 8.98
CA GLN A 131 1.03 -16.41 9.94
C GLN A 131 -0.26 -17.16 9.58
N LYS A 132 -1.26 -16.48 9.01
CA LYS A 132 -2.58 -17.07 8.71
C LYS A 132 -2.71 -17.57 7.28
N LEU A 133 -2.05 -16.91 6.33
CA LEU A 133 -2.22 -17.19 4.90
C LEU A 133 -0.92 -17.52 4.18
N ALA A 134 0.20 -17.62 4.90
CA ALA A 134 1.52 -17.89 4.32
C ALA A 134 1.90 -16.90 3.20
N TRP A 135 1.41 -15.66 3.26
CA TRP A 135 1.81 -14.61 2.34
C TRP A 135 3.33 -14.38 2.41
N LYS A 136 3.91 -13.96 1.29
CA LYS A 136 5.35 -13.84 1.11
C LYS A 136 5.80 -12.39 1.22
N GLY A 137 6.91 -12.17 1.92
CA GLY A 137 7.45 -10.83 2.16
C GLY A 137 8.49 -10.43 1.12
N ILE A 138 8.42 -9.19 0.70
CA ILE A 138 9.35 -8.54 -0.21
C ILE A 138 9.84 -7.28 0.50
N PHE A 139 11.12 -7.19 0.79
CA PHE A 139 11.70 -5.95 1.32
C PHE A 139 11.84 -4.94 0.18
N TRP A 140 11.54 -3.69 0.50
CA TRP A 140 11.59 -2.57 -0.43
C TRP A 140 12.46 -1.45 0.12
N ALA A 141 13.40 -0.97 -0.68
CA ALA A 141 14.11 0.29 -0.45
C ALA A 141 14.72 0.78 -1.78
N PRO A 142 14.46 2.02 -2.25
CA PRO A 142 14.92 2.48 -3.56
C PRO A 142 16.45 2.52 -3.68
N ASP A 143 17.14 2.95 -2.62
CA ASP A 143 18.61 3.00 -2.53
C ASP A 143 19.09 2.79 -1.08
N PRO A 144 19.04 1.55 -0.55
CA PRO A 144 19.30 1.27 0.86
C PRO A 144 20.73 1.60 1.33
N LYS A 145 21.67 1.90 0.43
CA LYS A 145 23.06 2.23 0.78
C LYS A 145 23.30 3.73 0.94
N TYR A 146 22.32 4.57 0.60
CA TYR A 146 22.48 6.02 0.56
C TYR A 146 21.36 6.75 1.32
N PRO A 147 21.44 6.89 2.65
CA PRO A 147 20.34 7.38 3.50
C PRO A 147 20.32 8.91 3.65
N LYS A 148 20.66 9.66 2.59
CA LYS A 148 20.88 11.11 2.71
C LYS A 148 19.62 11.85 3.13
N TYR A 149 18.45 11.37 2.72
CA TYR A 149 17.16 11.95 3.06
C TYR A 149 16.21 10.84 3.51
N GLU A 150 15.90 10.82 4.80
CA GLU A 150 14.76 10.08 5.31
C GLU A 150 13.81 11.07 6.01
N TRP A 151 12.51 10.73 6.12
CA TRP A 151 11.49 11.58 6.75
C TRP A 151 12.01 12.19 8.07
N LYS A 152 11.97 13.53 8.15
CA LYS A 152 12.60 14.40 9.17
C LYS A 152 14.13 14.49 9.09
N SER A 153 14.65 15.14 8.06
CA SER A 153 15.87 16.01 8.01
C SER A 153 17.16 15.59 8.73
N ALA A 154 17.28 14.35 9.19
CA ALA A 154 18.45 13.79 9.84
C ALA A 154 18.81 12.50 9.09
N PRO A 155 20.11 12.21 8.89
CA PRO A 155 20.56 10.94 8.33
C PRO A 155 20.16 9.83 9.29
N ASN A 156 18.97 9.28 9.06
CA ASN A 156 18.50 8.15 9.80
C ASN A 156 19.10 6.92 9.07
N THR A 157 19.58 5.93 9.82
CA THR A 157 20.20 4.72 9.24
C THR A 157 19.19 3.58 9.06
N GLU A 158 17.87 3.87 9.15
CA GLU A 158 16.80 2.89 9.09
C GLU A 158 16.92 2.07 7.81
N GLN A 159 16.98 2.71 6.64
CA GLN A 159 16.98 1.93 5.40
C GLN A 159 18.20 1.01 5.30
N SER A 160 19.38 1.48 5.73
CA SER A 160 20.63 0.71 5.68
C SER A 160 20.56 -0.46 6.66
N PHE A 161 20.10 -0.19 7.89
CA PHE A 161 19.96 -1.21 8.93
C PHE A 161 18.89 -2.24 8.56
N ALA A 162 17.71 -1.80 8.13
CA ALA A 162 16.61 -2.64 7.72
C ALA A 162 16.99 -3.49 6.50
N TYR A 163 17.72 -2.93 5.53
CA TYR A 163 18.24 -3.68 4.40
C TYR A 163 19.22 -4.78 4.83
N LEU A 164 20.15 -4.49 5.75
CA LEU A 164 21.04 -5.50 6.31
C LEU A 164 20.24 -6.64 6.96
N LYS A 165 19.22 -6.31 7.78
CA LYS A 165 18.33 -7.32 8.40
C LYS A 165 17.52 -8.11 7.38
N ALA A 166 16.99 -7.47 6.35
CA ALA A 166 16.24 -8.13 5.28
C ALA A 166 17.14 -9.08 4.48
N ARG A 167 18.37 -8.67 4.19
CA ARG A 167 19.34 -9.45 3.43
C ARG A 167 19.86 -10.66 4.20
N GLU A 168 20.30 -10.44 5.44
CA GLU A 168 21.04 -11.41 6.25
C GLU A 168 20.13 -12.23 7.16
N ALA A 169 19.22 -11.57 7.87
CA ALA A 169 18.31 -12.20 8.82
C ALA A 169 16.93 -12.52 8.23
N LYS A 170 16.73 -12.29 6.91
CA LYS A 170 15.46 -12.54 6.20
C LYS A 170 14.25 -11.96 6.92
N SER A 171 14.39 -10.76 7.48
CA SER A 171 13.34 -10.13 8.29
C SER A 171 13.33 -8.61 8.19
N TYR A 172 12.15 -8.03 8.41
CA TYR A 172 11.93 -6.60 8.57
C TYR A 172 11.23 -6.34 9.91
N TYR A 173 11.84 -5.50 10.75
CA TYR A 173 11.35 -5.13 12.09
C TYR A 173 11.00 -6.32 13.01
N LYS A 174 11.73 -7.45 12.89
CA LYS A 174 11.67 -8.53 13.89
C LYS A 174 12.30 -8.06 15.20
N ALA A 175 11.67 -8.37 16.31
CA ALA A 175 12.10 -7.82 17.58
C ALA A 175 13.48 -8.30 18.03
N THR A 176 14.17 -7.38 18.70
CA THR A 176 15.38 -7.60 19.49
C THR A 176 15.11 -7.18 20.94
N GLY A 177 15.81 -7.75 21.93
CA GLY A 177 15.64 -7.34 23.33
C GLY A 177 14.27 -7.69 23.93
N ASN A 178 13.60 -6.75 24.61
CA ASN A 178 12.40 -7.01 25.42
C ASN A 178 11.15 -7.43 24.62
N ALA A 179 11.14 -7.26 23.30
CA ALA A 179 10.08 -7.72 22.42
C ALA A 179 10.38 -9.09 21.77
N ARG A 180 11.34 -9.88 22.29
CA ARG A 180 11.90 -11.14 21.73
C ARG A 180 10.93 -12.11 21.00
N ASN A 181 9.64 -12.10 21.35
CA ASN A 181 8.63 -12.98 20.78
C ASN A 181 7.84 -12.38 19.60
N TYR A 182 8.05 -11.10 19.27
CA TYR A 182 7.40 -10.50 18.11
C TYR A 182 7.96 -11.10 16.81
N PRO A 183 7.09 -11.62 15.92
CA PRO A 183 7.54 -12.34 14.72
C PRO A 183 8.28 -11.46 13.71
N GLY A 184 7.95 -10.16 13.66
CA GLY A 184 8.33 -9.29 12.54
C GLY A 184 7.71 -9.74 11.23
N VAL A 185 8.13 -9.10 10.13
CA VAL A 185 7.79 -9.53 8.77
C VAL A 185 8.94 -10.39 8.25
N SER A 186 8.64 -11.61 7.81
CA SER A 186 9.61 -12.50 7.15
C SER A 186 9.81 -12.08 5.71
N ILE A 187 11.06 -12.01 5.24
CA ILE A 187 11.43 -11.49 3.92
C ILE A 187 12.02 -12.61 3.05
N ASP A 188 11.37 -12.86 1.91
CA ASP A 188 11.80 -13.85 0.93
C ASP A 188 12.55 -13.20 -0.25
N LYS A 189 12.12 -12.00 -0.65
CA LYS A 189 12.63 -11.27 -1.82
C LYS A 189 13.08 -9.86 -1.45
N LEU A 190 13.93 -9.28 -2.28
CA LEU A 190 14.40 -7.90 -2.15
C LEU A 190 14.06 -7.17 -3.45
N THR A 191 13.56 -5.95 -3.33
CA THR A 191 13.42 -4.99 -4.44
C THR A 191 14.15 -3.73 -4.04
N VAL A 192 15.42 -3.63 -4.46
CA VAL A 192 16.34 -2.58 -4.02
C VAL A 192 17.16 -2.00 -5.16
N ASN A 193 17.79 -0.84 -4.92
CA ASN A 193 18.75 -0.19 -5.84
C ASN A 193 18.15 0.22 -7.20
N TYR A 194 16.82 0.27 -7.34
CA TYR A 194 16.19 0.53 -8.63
C TYR A 194 16.06 2.03 -8.96
N ALA A 195 16.23 2.89 -7.95
CA ALA A 195 16.17 4.34 -8.05
C ALA A 195 17.25 4.99 -7.16
N PRO A 196 18.55 4.81 -7.48
CA PRO A 196 19.64 5.43 -6.74
C PRO A 196 19.56 6.95 -6.79
N GLU A 197 19.95 7.61 -5.69
CA GLU A 197 20.03 9.07 -5.65
C GLU A 197 21.16 9.59 -6.56
N LYS A 198 21.06 10.86 -7.01
CA LYS A 198 22.02 11.48 -7.94
C LYS A 198 23.48 11.38 -7.49
N ASP A 199 23.72 11.43 -6.18
CA ASP A 199 25.06 11.42 -5.57
C ASP A 199 25.43 10.03 -5.01
N SER A 200 24.61 9.01 -5.26
CA SER A 200 24.85 7.64 -4.80
C SER A 200 25.81 6.91 -5.73
N SER A 201 26.69 6.08 -5.14
CA SER A 201 27.54 5.15 -5.89
C SER A 201 26.85 3.80 -6.18
N THR A 202 25.60 3.62 -5.72
CA THR A 202 24.82 2.41 -5.96
C THR A 202 24.50 2.26 -7.45
N PRO A 203 24.92 1.16 -8.12
CA PRO A 203 24.50 0.90 -9.50
C PRO A 203 22.98 0.67 -9.57
N GLN A 204 22.34 1.29 -10.55
CA GLN A 204 20.90 1.10 -10.76
C GLN A 204 20.59 -0.34 -11.21
N ASP A 205 19.71 -1.04 -10.48
CA ASP A 205 19.20 -2.36 -10.84
C ASP A 205 17.65 -2.39 -10.83
N THR A 206 17.05 -2.52 -12.00
CA THR A 206 15.59 -2.54 -12.15
C THR A 206 15.00 -3.95 -12.26
N LYS A 207 15.81 -5.01 -12.10
CA LYS A 207 15.36 -6.40 -12.29
C LYS A 207 14.23 -6.79 -11.34
N ASP A 208 14.41 -6.59 -10.04
CA ASP A 208 13.39 -6.97 -9.05
C ASP A 208 12.22 -5.98 -9.02
N LEU A 209 12.41 -4.73 -9.48
CA LEU A 209 11.31 -3.81 -9.74
C LEU A 209 10.40 -4.32 -10.86
N LYS A 210 10.97 -4.80 -11.97
CA LYS A 210 10.20 -5.43 -13.08
C LYS A 210 9.43 -6.66 -12.62
N ARG A 211 9.96 -7.42 -11.66
CA ARG A 211 9.27 -8.57 -11.05
C ARG A 211 8.15 -8.10 -10.12
N LEU A 212 8.41 -7.10 -9.29
CA LEU A 212 7.40 -6.53 -8.40
C LEU A 212 6.20 -5.97 -9.18
N ARG A 213 6.42 -5.39 -10.37
CA ARG A 213 5.35 -4.97 -11.29
C ARG A 213 4.43 -6.11 -11.77
N ARG A 214 4.81 -7.38 -11.55
CA ARG A 214 3.98 -8.57 -11.86
C ARG A 214 3.19 -9.08 -10.67
N VAL A 215 3.42 -8.54 -9.47
CA VAL A 215 2.63 -8.86 -8.28
C VAL A 215 1.29 -8.15 -8.39
N ALA A 216 0.21 -8.94 -8.52
CA ALA A 216 -1.12 -8.41 -8.78
C ALA A 216 -1.64 -7.53 -7.62
N PHE A 217 -1.35 -7.92 -6.39
CA PHE A 217 -1.76 -7.21 -5.18
C PHE A 217 -0.81 -7.50 -4.02
N GLY A 218 -0.59 -6.50 -3.16
CA GLY A 218 0.10 -6.67 -1.89
C GLY A 218 -0.23 -5.56 -0.90
N VAL A 219 -0.07 -5.87 0.38
CA VAL A 219 -0.10 -4.88 1.46
C VAL A 219 1.31 -4.34 1.64
N PHE A 220 1.47 -3.04 1.48
CA PHE A 220 2.75 -2.35 1.57
C PHE A 220 2.77 -1.52 2.86
N SER A 221 3.85 -1.60 3.63
CA SER A 221 4.08 -0.69 4.75
C SER A 221 5.48 -0.13 4.67
N ALA A 222 5.63 1.17 4.94
CA ALA A 222 6.90 1.88 4.93
C ALA A 222 7.20 2.50 6.31
N HIS A 223 8.46 2.89 6.53
CA HIS A 223 8.96 3.52 7.75
C HIS A 223 8.56 2.77 9.02
N GLY A 224 9.03 1.53 9.17
CA GLY A 224 8.71 0.68 10.31
C GLY A 224 7.23 0.30 10.46
N GLY A 225 6.45 0.40 9.40
CA GLY A 225 5.01 0.13 9.43
C GLY A 225 4.14 1.31 9.84
N PHE A 226 4.71 2.51 9.92
CA PHE A 226 3.99 3.75 10.22
C PHE A 226 3.02 4.14 9.10
N HIS A 227 3.47 4.03 7.84
CA HIS A 227 2.63 4.34 6.68
C HIS A 227 2.21 3.05 5.99
N MET A 228 0.92 2.90 5.74
CA MET A 228 0.33 1.72 5.10
C MET A 228 -0.25 2.07 3.74
N CYS A 229 0.01 1.23 2.76
CA CYS A 229 -0.46 1.40 1.39
C CYS A 229 -0.83 0.04 0.80
N LEU A 230 -1.40 0.08 -0.39
CA LEU A 230 -1.61 -1.10 -1.21
C LEU A 230 -0.73 -0.99 -2.44
N ILE A 231 -0.20 -2.11 -2.95
CA ILE A 231 0.56 -2.12 -4.19
C ILE A 231 -0.08 -3.05 -5.20
N ILE A 232 -0.27 -2.55 -6.42
CA ILE A 232 -0.91 -3.25 -7.53
C ILE A 232 -0.01 -3.10 -8.73
N SER A 233 0.63 -4.19 -9.17
CA SER A 233 1.46 -4.19 -10.37
C SER A 233 2.50 -3.05 -10.41
N GLY A 234 3.10 -2.73 -9.26
CA GLY A 234 4.09 -1.66 -9.12
C GLY A 234 3.52 -0.25 -8.96
N ILE A 235 2.20 -0.09 -8.84
CA ILE A 235 1.54 1.18 -8.49
C ILE A 235 1.18 1.13 -7.00
N VAL A 236 1.62 2.12 -6.25
CA VAL A 236 1.29 2.31 -4.83
C VAL A 236 0.03 3.14 -4.73
N TYR A 237 -0.99 2.58 -4.08
CA TYR A 237 -2.23 3.26 -3.73
C TYR A 237 -2.19 3.65 -2.26
N GLU A 238 -2.27 4.94 -2.00
CA GLU A 238 -2.26 5.51 -0.65
C GLU A 238 -3.45 6.44 -0.41
N VAL A 239 -3.64 6.79 0.86
CA VAL A 239 -4.55 7.85 1.30
C VAL A 239 -3.75 9.00 1.85
N HIS A 240 -4.11 10.21 1.42
CA HIS A 240 -3.58 11.45 1.97
C HIS A 240 -4.51 11.94 3.09
N TRP A 241 -4.12 11.65 4.33
CA TRP A 241 -4.88 11.95 5.55
C TRP A 241 -5.22 13.43 5.81
N ASP A 242 -4.62 14.37 5.08
CA ASP A 242 -4.82 15.81 5.20
C ASP A 242 -5.71 16.39 4.09
N GLN A 243 -5.99 15.63 3.04
CA GLN A 243 -6.71 16.13 1.87
C GLN A 243 -8.20 16.36 2.17
N PRO A 244 -8.78 17.48 1.71
CA PRO A 244 -10.20 17.76 1.84
C PRO A 244 -11.03 16.90 0.87
N SER A 245 -12.32 16.77 1.13
CA SER A 245 -13.26 15.97 0.33
C SER A 245 -13.46 16.46 -1.11
N LYS A 246 -13.07 17.71 -1.39
CA LYS A 246 -13.11 18.29 -2.74
C LYS A 246 -11.85 17.98 -3.56
N SER A 247 -10.83 17.40 -2.94
CA SER A 247 -9.59 17.02 -3.63
C SER A 247 -9.77 15.66 -4.27
N GLU A 248 -9.53 15.54 -5.58
CA GLU A 248 -9.44 14.24 -6.25
C GLU A 248 -8.33 13.34 -5.68
N LYS A 249 -7.41 13.90 -4.88
CA LYS A 249 -6.20 13.24 -4.36
C LYS A 249 -6.33 12.73 -2.93
N VAL A 250 -7.55 12.57 -2.39
CA VAL A 250 -7.71 11.89 -1.09
C VAL A 250 -7.15 10.47 -1.16
N MET A 251 -7.32 9.82 -2.30
CA MET A 251 -6.65 8.57 -2.68
C MET A 251 -5.83 8.83 -3.94
N GLU A 252 -4.63 8.25 -4.03
CA GLU A 252 -3.78 8.43 -5.21
C GLU A 252 -3.01 7.14 -5.51
N GLY A 253 -3.00 6.77 -6.79
CA GLY A 253 -2.16 5.70 -7.34
C GLY A 253 -0.89 6.29 -7.96
N THR A 254 0.27 5.99 -7.40
CA THR A 254 1.57 6.50 -7.86
C THR A 254 2.50 5.34 -8.23
N PRO A 255 3.19 5.36 -9.39
CA PRO A 255 4.23 4.38 -9.69
C PRO A 255 5.28 4.31 -8.58
N LEU A 256 5.68 3.11 -8.17
CA LEU A 256 6.59 2.89 -7.04
C LEU A 256 7.92 3.65 -7.16
N GLU A 257 8.37 3.88 -8.40
CA GLU A 257 9.57 4.63 -8.73
C GLU A 257 9.47 6.12 -8.40
N SER A 258 8.26 6.66 -8.47
CA SER A 258 7.95 8.06 -8.18
C SER A 258 7.41 8.26 -6.77
N TRP A 259 6.83 7.21 -6.16
CA TRP A 259 6.14 7.29 -4.86
C TRP A 259 7.09 7.57 -3.69
N GLY A 260 8.19 6.81 -3.61
CA GLY A 260 9.15 6.88 -2.50
C GLY A 260 10.19 7.99 -2.62
N GLY A 261 9.94 9.04 -3.41
CA GLY A 261 10.93 10.02 -3.87
C GLY A 261 12.00 10.37 -2.84
N LEU A 262 13.27 10.23 -3.25
CA LEU A 262 14.47 10.63 -2.48
C LEU A 262 14.46 10.14 -1.02
N GLY A 263 14.12 8.87 -0.79
CA GLY A 263 14.20 8.28 0.55
C GLY A 263 13.18 8.80 1.56
N ARG A 264 12.16 9.59 1.16
CA ARG A 264 11.15 10.15 2.10
C ARG A 264 10.55 9.09 3.01
N TRP A 265 10.24 7.90 2.50
CA TRP A 265 9.70 6.80 3.30
C TRP A 265 10.74 5.78 3.78
N GLY A 266 12.03 6.02 3.47
CA GLY A 266 13.17 5.20 3.85
C GLY A 266 13.10 3.79 3.24
N SER A 267 12.54 2.87 4.01
CA SER A 267 12.39 1.47 3.63
C SER A 267 11.02 0.91 4.04
N GLY A 268 10.72 -0.30 3.59
CA GLY A 268 9.45 -0.93 3.87
C GLY A 268 9.43 -2.42 3.54
N ALA A 269 8.26 -3.01 3.78
CA ALA A 269 7.97 -4.38 3.41
C ALA A 269 6.65 -4.45 2.65
N ILE A 270 6.59 -5.32 1.66
CA ILE A 270 5.38 -5.69 0.93
C ILE A 270 5.09 -7.14 1.27
N VAL A 271 3.85 -7.44 1.65
CA VAL A 271 3.39 -8.82 1.86
C VAL A 271 2.26 -9.10 0.87
N ALA A 272 2.41 -10.16 0.10
CA ALA A 272 1.51 -10.52 -0.99
C ALA A 272 1.20 -12.03 -1.02
N PRO A 273 0.09 -12.46 -1.65
CA PRO A 273 -0.22 -13.88 -1.79
C PRO A 273 0.96 -14.67 -2.36
N ARG A 274 1.24 -15.84 -1.76
CA ARG A 274 2.41 -16.66 -2.12
C ARG A 274 2.50 -16.97 -3.61
N ALA A 275 1.38 -17.37 -4.22
CA ALA A 275 1.33 -17.72 -5.63
C ALA A 275 1.69 -16.54 -6.56
N ASP A 276 1.34 -15.30 -6.16
CA ASP A 276 1.65 -14.11 -6.94
C ASP A 276 3.14 -13.77 -6.87
N VAL A 277 3.73 -13.83 -5.68
CA VAL A 277 5.17 -13.61 -5.50
C VAL A 277 5.99 -14.68 -6.22
N GLU A 278 5.62 -15.96 -6.10
CA GLU A 278 6.33 -17.03 -6.79
C GLU A 278 6.24 -16.89 -8.32
N ARG A 279 5.06 -16.57 -8.86
CA ARG A 279 4.88 -16.33 -10.30
C ARG A 279 5.74 -15.17 -10.79
N ALA A 280 5.79 -14.07 -10.03
CA ALA A 280 6.60 -12.90 -10.37
C ALA A 280 8.11 -13.18 -10.38
N TRP A 281 8.61 -14.09 -9.54
CA TRP A 281 10.06 -14.37 -9.40
C TRP A 281 10.57 -15.62 -10.14
N ARG A 282 9.72 -16.40 -10.82
CA ARG A 282 10.14 -17.54 -11.67
C ARG A 282 10.76 -17.11 -13.01
N THR A 283 10.56 -15.87 -13.39
CA THR A 283 10.99 -15.25 -14.65
C THR A 283 12.14 -14.26 -14.47
#